data_AF-A0A662PUN1-F1
#
_entry.id   AF-A0A662PUN1-F1
#
_cell.length_a   1.000
_cell.length_b   1.000
_cell.length_c   1.000
_cell.angle_alpha   90.00
_cell.angle_beta   90.00
_cell.angle_gamma   90.00
#
_symmetry.space_group_name_H-M   'P 1'
#
loop_
_entity.id
_entity.type
_entity.pdbx_description
1 polymer ?
#
loop_
_entity_poly.entity_id
_entity_poly.type
_entity_poly.pdbx_seq_one_letter_code
_entity_poly.pdbx_strand_id
1 'polypeptide(L)'
;MSRVELPTWLDERYETLWQVFGSSEFRFSDAVKTLSERFEDNEERVAVVLSELRRRGWLRVSLDSRDARRKVYRLRSREEILGRVFELGGGRVTRADLEALLKKAADLIRTRVDYTFILVLLFYKRMSDKWKVEFEQAYREALEDGLSE
;
A
#
# COMPACT_ATOMS: atom_id res chain seq x y z
N MET A 1 8.10 -0.87 11.25
CA MET A 1 7.97 -0.18 9.96
C MET A 1 7.55 -1.21 8.92
N SER A 2 6.39 -1.02 8.30
CA SER A 2 5.79 -1.96 7.35
C SER A 2 6.76 -2.19 6.17
N ARG A 3 6.86 -3.41 5.64
CA ARG A 3 7.68 -3.72 4.44
C ARG A 3 7.13 -3.07 3.16
N VAL A 4 5.99 -2.39 3.26
CA VAL A 4 5.20 -1.87 2.14
C VAL A 4 5.38 -0.35 1.98
N GLU A 5 5.69 0.39 3.03
CA GLU A 5 5.82 1.84 2.92
C GLU A 5 7.26 2.24 2.56
N LEU A 6 7.40 2.87 1.40
CA LEU A 6 8.61 3.58 1.00
C LEU A 6 8.60 4.97 1.67
N PRO A 7 9.74 5.47 2.20
CA PRO A 7 9.88 6.86 2.55
C PRO A 7 9.58 7.75 1.33
N THR A 8 9.04 8.95 1.54
CA THR A 8 8.62 9.87 0.46
C THR A 8 9.69 10.05 -0.62
N TRP A 9 10.94 10.26 -0.22
CA TRP A 9 12.07 10.43 -1.14
C TRP A 9 12.35 9.20 -2.02
N LEU A 10 12.04 7.99 -1.52
CA LEU A 10 12.24 6.73 -2.24
C LEU A 10 11.03 6.40 -3.12
N ASP A 11 9.83 6.77 -2.69
CA ASP A 11 8.58 6.61 -3.45
C ASP A 11 8.60 7.47 -4.72
N GLU A 12 8.98 8.76 -4.62
CA GLU A 12 9.08 9.67 -5.77
C GLU A 12 10.07 9.16 -6.84
N ARG A 13 11.18 8.57 -6.40
CA ARG A 13 12.20 8.00 -7.29
C ARG A 13 11.73 6.69 -7.90
N TYR A 14 11.06 5.84 -7.11
CA TYR A 14 10.43 4.64 -7.62
C TYR A 14 9.39 4.98 -8.70
N GLU A 15 8.50 5.94 -8.46
CA GLU A 15 7.48 6.36 -9.44
C GLU A 15 8.12 6.90 -10.72
N THR A 16 9.22 7.64 -10.61
CA THR A 16 9.94 8.13 -11.78
C THR A 16 10.56 7.00 -12.60
N LEU A 17 11.21 6.03 -11.94
CA LEU A 17 11.73 4.85 -12.62
C LEU A 17 10.60 3.99 -13.19
N TRP A 18 9.46 3.91 -12.50
CA TRP A 18 8.29 3.14 -12.92
C TRP A 18 7.62 3.76 -14.17
N GLN A 19 7.53 5.09 -14.25
CA GLN A 19 7.02 5.78 -15.44
C GLN A 19 7.84 5.51 -16.70
N VAL A 20 9.17 5.35 -16.55
CA VAL A 20 10.07 5.13 -17.68
C VAL A 20 10.22 3.65 -18.04
N PHE A 21 10.48 2.80 -17.04
CA PHE A 21 10.83 1.39 -17.26
C PHE A 21 9.67 0.43 -16.99
N GLY A 22 8.71 0.81 -16.14
CA GLY A 22 7.63 -0.06 -15.69
C GLY A 22 8.14 -1.41 -15.23
N SER A 23 7.58 -2.48 -15.81
CA SER A 23 7.99 -3.87 -15.56
C SER A 23 9.07 -4.40 -16.53
N SER A 24 9.75 -3.52 -17.26
CA SER A 24 10.86 -3.87 -18.16
C SER A 24 12.19 -3.96 -17.41
N GLU A 25 13.16 -4.63 -18.02
CA GLU A 25 14.52 -4.71 -17.48
C GLU A 25 15.34 -3.49 -17.90
N PHE A 26 16.13 -2.92 -16.99
CA PHE A 26 16.98 -1.75 -17.23
C PHE A 26 18.35 -1.91 -16.58
N ARG A 27 19.32 -1.12 -17.04
CA ARG A 27 20.69 -1.11 -16.51
C ARG A 27 20.88 -0.01 -15.48
N PHE A 28 21.98 -0.11 -14.73
CA PHE A 28 22.38 0.93 -13.78
C PHE A 28 22.55 2.30 -14.46
N SER A 29 23.18 2.32 -15.64
CA SER A 29 23.35 3.53 -16.46
C SER A 29 22.03 4.20 -16.80
N ASP A 30 21.00 3.39 -17.10
CA ASP A 30 19.69 3.90 -17.49
C ASP A 30 18.99 4.53 -16.28
N ALA A 31 19.11 3.90 -15.11
CA ALA A 31 18.60 4.45 -13.85
C ALA A 31 19.27 5.76 -13.47
N VAL A 32 20.60 5.86 -13.66
CA VAL A 32 21.35 7.10 -13.40
C VAL A 32 20.85 8.21 -14.31
N LYS A 33 20.70 7.94 -15.61
CA LYS A 33 20.19 8.93 -16.57
C LYS A 33 18.79 9.44 -16.18
N THR A 34 17.87 8.54 -15.87
CA THR A 34 16.50 8.91 -15.52
C THR A 34 16.41 9.70 -14.21
N LEU A 35 17.19 9.32 -13.20
CA LEU A 35 17.16 9.99 -11.89
C LEU A 35 17.97 11.28 -11.87
N SER A 36 19.04 11.40 -12.65
CA SER A 36 19.80 12.64 -12.77
C SER A 36 19.01 13.72 -13.52
N GLU A 37 18.25 13.35 -14.56
CA GLU A 37 17.39 14.27 -15.31
C GLU A 37 16.28 14.92 -14.46
N ARG A 38 15.76 14.20 -13.45
CA ARG A 38 14.61 14.68 -12.66
C ARG A 38 14.94 15.14 -11.23
N PHE A 39 15.96 14.56 -10.61
CA PHE A 39 16.32 14.83 -9.21
C PHE A 39 17.79 15.23 -9.01
N GLU A 40 18.56 15.39 -10.09
CA GLU A 40 20.00 15.67 -10.05
C GLU A 40 20.79 14.68 -9.17
N ASP A 41 20.32 13.43 -9.10
CA ASP A 41 20.97 12.40 -8.29
C ASP A 41 22.30 11.96 -8.93
N ASN A 42 23.35 11.87 -8.11
CA ASN A 42 24.64 11.31 -8.50
C ASN A 42 24.62 9.77 -8.47
N GLU A 43 25.63 9.13 -9.07
CA GLU A 43 25.71 7.66 -9.13
C GLU A 43 25.64 6.99 -7.75
N GLU A 44 26.23 7.61 -6.71
CA GLU A 44 26.18 7.10 -5.34
C GLU A 44 24.75 7.08 -4.77
N ARG A 45 23.99 8.17 -4.95
CA ARG A 45 22.59 8.23 -4.50
C ARG A 45 21.74 7.21 -5.25
N VAL A 46 21.95 7.06 -6.57
CA VAL A 46 21.24 6.06 -7.36
C VAL A 46 21.55 4.64 -6.87
N ALA A 47 22.80 4.35 -6.52
CA ALA A 47 23.18 3.07 -5.92
C ALA A 47 22.49 2.81 -4.57
N VAL A 48 22.35 3.83 -3.73
CA VAL A 48 21.60 3.76 -2.46
C VAL A 48 20.12 3.48 -2.73
N VAL A 49 19.50 4.20 -3.68
CA VAL A 49 18.09 4.01 -4.09
C VAL A 49 17.83 2.58 -4.52
N LEU A 50 18.62 2.05 -5.46
CA LEU A 50 18.44 0.69 -5.96
C LEU A 50 18.68 -0.37 -4.86
N SER A 51 19.63 -0.11 -3.96
CA SER A 51 19.91 -0.99 -2.83
C SER A 51 18.76 -1.03 -1.82
N GLU A 52 18.16 0.12 -1.51
CA GLU A 52 17.00 0.23 -0.62
C GLU A 52 15.75 -0.41 -1.25
N LEU A 53 15.48 -0.15 -2.54
CA LEU A 53 14.37 -0.79 -3.26
C LEU A 53 14.54 -2.32 -3.29
N ARG A 54 15.76 -2.82 -3.52
CA ARG A 54 16.06 -4.25 -3.47
C ARG A 54 15.84 -4.82 -2.08
N ARG A 55 16.35 -4.16 -1.02
CA ARG A 55 16.22 -4.62 0.37
C ARG A 55 14.77 -4.72 0.81
N ARG A 56 13.92 -3.81 0.32
CA ARG A 56 12.47 -3.78 0.59
C ARG A 56 11.67 -4.69 -0.34
N GLY A 57 12.30 -5.28 -1.35
CA GLY A 57 11.68 -6.23 -2.28
C GLY A 57 10.98 -5.59 -3.49
N TRP A 58 11.11 -4.28 -3.69
CA TRP A 58 10.53 -3.51 -4.79
C TRP A 58 11.31 -3.68 -6.12
N LEU A 59 12.54 -4.18 -6.04
CA LEU A 59 13.42 -4.37 -7.19
C LEU A 59 13.96 -5.80 -7.24
N ARG A 60 13.90 -6.44 -8.42
CA ARG A 60 14.63 -7.68 -8.72
C ARG A 60 15.96 -7.33 -9.37
N VAL A 61 17.00 -8.04 -8.95
CA VAL A 61 18.32 -7.97 -9.56
C VAL A 61 18.67 -9.36 -10.08
N SER A 62 18.89 -9.47 -11.38
CA SER A 62 19.34 -10.68 -12.05
C SER A 62 20.66 -10.42 -12.77
N LEU A 63 21.38 -11.49 -13.07
CA LEU A 63 22.52 -11.44 -13.98
C LEU A 63 21.97 -11.49 -15.41
N ASP A 64 22.56 -10.67 -16.29
CA ASP A 64 22.21 -10.64 -17.71
C ASP A 64 22.53 -12.01 -18.32
N SER A 65 21.55 -12.61 -19.00
CA SER A 65 21.69 -13.93 -19.63
C SER A 65 22.71 -13.93 -20.78
N ARG A 66 23.04 -12.75 -21.32
CA ARG A 66 24.02 -12.56 -22.39
C ARG A 66 25.42 -12.19 -21.90
N ASP A 67 25.53 -11.59 -20.72
CA ASP A 67 26.83 -11.27 -20.09
C ASP A 67 26.68 -11.35 -18.57
N ALA A 68 27.04 -12.49 -17.99
CA ALA A 68 26.91 -12.77 -16.56
C ALA A 68 27.69 -11.80 -15.65
N ARG A 69 28.54 -10.93 -16.22
CA ARG A 69 29.24 -9.85 -15.49
C ARG A 69 28.38 -8.61 -15.31
N ARG A 70 27.23 -8.52 -15.97
CA ARG A 70 26.34 -7.34 -15.97
C ARG A 70 25.09 -7.62 -15.16
N LYS A 71 24.72 -6.66 -14.32
CA LYS A 71 23.48 -6.69 -13.53
C LYS A 71 22.36 -6.05 -14.33
N VAL A 72 21.21 -6.72 -14.39
CA VAL A 72 19.96 -6.18 -14.91
C VAL A 72 18.98 -6.02 -13.75
N TYR A 73 18.26 -4.90 -13.78
CA TYR A 73 17.32 -4.49 -12.75
C TYR A 73 15.91 -4.52 -13.32
N ARG A 74 14.96 -5.01 -12.52
CA ARG A 74 13.55 -5.03 -12.91
C ARG A 74 12.70 -4.57 -11.73
N LEU A 75 11.94 -3.50 -11.91
CA LEU A 75 11.00 -3.03 -10.90
C LEU A 75 9.83 -4.01 -10.80
N ARG A 76 9.31 -4.18 -9.60
CA ARG A 76 8.08 -4.91 -9.36
C ARG A 76 6.93 -3.92 -9.27
N SER A 77 5.78 -4.29 -9.83
CA SER A 77 4.59 -3.47 -9.70
C SER A 77 4.06 -3.47 -8.26
N ARG A 78 3.29 -2.44 -7.91
CA ARG A 78 2.62 -2.36 -6.60
C ARG A 78 1.75 -3.60 -6.37
N GLU A 79 1.08 -4.11 -7.40
CA GLU A 79 0.26 -5.32 -7.35
C GLU A 79 1.09 -6.58 -7.03
N GLU A 80 2.27 -6.74 -7.64
CA GLU A 80 3.16 -7.88 -7.35
C GLU A 80 3.67 -7.87 -5.89
N ILE A 81 3.92 -6.67 -5.37
CA ILE A 81 4.38 -6.46 -4.00
C ILE A 81 3.25 -6.75 -3.01
N LEU A 82 2.05 -6.22 -3.26
CA LEU A 82 0.86 -6.50 -2.46
C LEU A 82 0.55 -8.00 -2.46
N GLY A 83 0.61 -8.64 -3.63
CA GLY A 83 0.42 -10.09 -3.78
C GLY A 83 1.36 -10.90 -2.88
N ARG A 84 2.64 -10.52 -2.82
CA ARG A 84 3.63 -11.17 -1.95
C ARG A 84 3.43 -10.91 -0.47
N VAL A 85 3.15 -9.66 -0.09
CA VAL A 85 3.04 -9.27 1.33
C VAL A 85 1.85 -9.96 1.98
N PHE A 86 0.76 -10.12 1.23
CA PHE A 86 -0.46 -10.71 1.73
C PHE A 86 -0.60 -12.21 1.42
N GLU A 87 0.44 -12.85 0.85
CA GLU A 87 0.38 -14.24 0.35
C GLU A 87 -0.81 -14.49 -0.58
N LEU A 88 -1.33 -13.42 -1.21
CA LEU A 88 -2.41 -13.50 -2.18
C LEU A 88 -1.78 -14.17 -3.40
N GLY A 89 -2.00 -15.48 -3.53
CA GLY A 89 -1.33 -16.34 -4.50
C GLY A 89 -1.59 -15.93 -5.94
N GLY A 90 -0.92 -14.88 -6.43
CA GLY A 90 -0.89 -14.40 -7.81
C GLY A 90 -2.25 -14.17 -8.48
N GLY A 91 -3.35 -14.19 -7.73
CA GLY A 91 -4.71 -14.29 -8.26
C GLY A 91 -5.65 -13.23 -7.71
N ARG A 92 -6.88 -13.22 -8.24
CA ARG A 92 -7.98 -12.35 -7.76
C ARG A 92 -8.16 -12.56 -6.26
N VAL A 93 -8.15 -11.46 -5.52
CA VAL A 93 -8.43 -11.43 -4.08
C VAL A 93 -9.75 -12.16 -3.81
N THR A 94 -9.71 -13.24 -3.04
CA THR A 94 -10.92 -13.95 -2.65
C THR A 94 -11.56 -13.29 -1.44
N ARG A 95 -12.85 -13.57 -1.22
CA ARG A 95 -13.54 -13.14 0.00
C ARG A 95 -12.84 -13.64 1.27
N ALA A 96 -12.33 -14.88 1.25
CA ALA A 96 -11.61 -15.46 2.37
C ALA A 96 -10.33 -14.68 2.68
N ASP A 97 -9.61 -14.22 1.66
CA ASP A 97 -8.41 -13.40 1.83
C ASP A 97 -8.75 -12.04 2.46
N LEU A 98 -9.85 -11.42 2.03
CA LEU A 98 -10.34 -10.17 2.64
C LEU A 98 -10.73 -10.37 4.10
N GLU A 99 -11.46 -11.44 4.42
CA GLU A 99 -11.85 -11.75 5.80
C GLU A 99 -10.62 -12.03 6.68
N ALA A 100 -9.62 -12.76 6.18
CA ALA A 100 -8.37 -13.00 6.88
C ALA A 100 -7.57 -11.72 7.11
N LEU A 101 -7.50 -10.83 6.11
CA LEU A 101 -6.86 -9.53 6.22
C LEU A 101 -7.53 -8.65 7.28
N LEU A 102 -8.86 -8.57 7.26
CA LEU A 102 -9.64 -7.81 8.23
C LEU A 102 -9.43 -8.35 9.66
N LYS A 103 -9.38 -9.68 9.84
CA LYS A 103 -9.08 -10.28 11.15
C LYS A 103 -7.67 -9.92 11.63
N LYS A 104 -6.65 -10.01 10.76
CA LYS A 104 -5.27 -9.61 11.10
C LYS A 104 -5.18 -8.12 11.47
N ALA A 105 -5.88 -7.25 10.74
CA ALA A 105 -5.93 -5.83 11.05
C ALA A 105 -6.64 -5.57 12.39
N ALA A 106 -7.77 -6.23 12.65
CA ALA A 106 -8.48 -6.14 13.91
C ALA A 106 -7.62 -6.60 15.08
N ASP A 107 -6.87 -7.70 14.93
CA ASP A 107 -5.93 -8.18 15.96
C ASP A 107 -4.76 -7.23 16.18
N LEU A 108 -4.21 -6.62 15.13
CA LEU A 108 -3.17 -5.59 15.25
C LEU A 108 -3.66 -4.37 16.03
N ILE A 109 -4.88 -3.91 15.74
CA ILE A 109 -5.52 -2.83 16.49
C ILE A 109 -5.72 -3.28 17.95
N ARG A 110 -6.30 -4.45 18.17
CA ARG A 110 -6.58 -5.01 19.50
C ARG A 110 -5.32 -5.17 20.37
N THR A 111 -4.18 -5.50 19.77
CA THR A 111 -2.95 -5.82 20.52
C THR A 111 -1.99 -4.65 20.66
N ARG A 112 -2.02 -3.66 19.76
CA ARG A 112 -1.10 -2.51 19.81
C ARG A 112 -1.75 -1.21 20.23
N VAL A 113 -3.07 -1.12 20.16
CA VAL A 113 -3.82 0.06 20.58
C VAL A 113 -4.39 -0.22 21.96
N ASP A 114 -4.14 0.69 22.90
CA ASP A 114 -4.74 0.62 24.24
C ASP A 114 -6.26 0.45 24.10
N TYR A 115 -6.84 -0.50 24.84
CA TYR A 115 -8.27 -0.81 24.81
C TYR A 115 -9.15 0.44 24.97
N THR A 116 -8.64 1.48 25.63
CA THR A 116 -9.27 2.80 25.75
C THR A 116 -9.69 3.38 24.40
N PHE A 117 -8.92 3.23 23.33
CA PHE A 117 -9.30 3.73 22.00
C PHE A 117 -10.41 2.91 21.35
N ILE A 118 -10.44 1.59 21.60
CA ILE A 118 -11.55 0.74 21.15
C ILE A 118 -12.85 1.17 21.82
N LEU A 119 -12.80 1.55 23.10
CA LEU A 119 -13.97 2.05 23.83
C LEU A 119 -14.54 3.33 23.20
N VAL A 120 -13.70 4.24 22.69
CA VAL A 120 -14.17 5.44 21.98
C VAL A 120 -14.93 5.08 20.71
N LEU A 121 -14.40 4.13 19.93
CA LEU A 121 -15.06 3.66 18.70
C LEU A 121 -16.37 2.93 19.01
N LEU A 122 -16.40 2.10 20.06
CA LEU A 122 -17.61 1.41 20.52
C LEU A 122 -18.66 2.41 21.05
N PHE A 123 -18.23 3.44 21.78
CA PHE A 123 -19.10 4.51 22.25
C PHE A 123 -19.71 5.28 21.08
N TYR A 124 -18.90 5.67 20.08
CA TYR A 124 -19.39 6.33 18.88
C TYR A 124 -20.39 5.45 18.12
N LYS A 125 -20.10 4.15 17.95
CA LYS A 125 -21.03 3.19 17.34
C LYS A 125 -22.35 3.13 18.10
N ARG A 126 -22.31 3.05 19.43
CA ARG A 126 -23.51 3.01 20.28
C ARG A 126 -24.35 4.27 20.15
N MET A 127 -23.73 5.44 20.09
CA MET A 127 -24.39 6.73 19.86
C MET A 127 -25.04 6.79 18.48
N SER A 128 -24.33 6.36 17.44
CA SER A 128 -24.87 6.29 16.07
C SER A 128 -26.07 5.34 15.98
N ASP A 129 -25.99 4.17 16.62
CA ASP A 129 -27.11 3.22 16.64
C ASP A 129 -28.33 3.78 17.36
N LYS A 130 -28.12 4.45 18.49
CA LYS A 130 -29.20 5.12 19.23
C LYS A 130 -29.85 6.20 18.36
N TRP A 131 -29.04 7.04 17.73
CA TRP A 131 -29.52 8.11 16.88
C TRP A 131 -30.35 7.59 15.70
N LYS A 132 -29.93 6.48 15.06
CA LYS A 132 -30.71 5.85 13.99
C LYS A 132 -32.10 5.42 14.44
N VAL A 133 -32.18 4.76 15.60
CA VAL A 133 -33.47 4.33 16.17
C VAL A 133 -34.37 5.52 16.46
N GLU A 134 -33.83 6.55 17.11
CA GLU A 134 -34.57 7.78 17.44
C GLU A 134 -35.01 8.52 16.18
N PHE A 135 -34.15 8.61 15.16
CA PHE A 135 -34.47 9.21 13.88
C PHE A 135 -35.58 8.45 13.15
N GLU A 136 -35.49 7.12 13.03
CA GLU A 136 -36.51 6.30 12.37
C GLU A 136 -37.87 6.36 13.10
N GLN A 137 -37.86 6.54 14.42
CA GLN A 137 -39.07 6.74 15.20
C GLN A 137 -39.68 8.12 14.94
N ALA A 138 -38.90 9.18 15.12
CA ALA A 138 -39.35 10.55 14.90
C ALA A 138 -39.81 10.79 13.45
N TYR A 139 -39.15 10.16 12.48
CA TYR A 139 -39.55 10.23 11.08
C TYR A 139 -40.91 9.56 10.83
N ARG A 140 -41.17 8.41 11.44
CA ARG A 140 -42.49 7.75 11.36
C ARG A 140 -43.59 8.58 12.01
N GLU A 141 -43.34 9.11 13.20
CA GLU A 141 -44.27 10.01 13.89
C GLU A 141 -44.57 11.26 13.03
N ALA A 142 -43.56 11.84 12.39
CA ALA A 142 -43.75 12.97 11.49
C ALA A 142 -44.61 12.61 10.26
N LEU A 143 -44.39 11.44 9.63
CA LEU A 143 -45.24 10.96 8.53
C LEU A 143 -46.70 10.78 8.97
N GLU A 144 -46.93 10.25 10.17
CA GLU A 144 -48.29 10.11 10.75
C GLU A 144 -48.94 11.48 11.02
N ASP A 145 -48.15 12.47 11.44
CA ASP A 145 -48.57 13.87 11.65
C ASP A 145 -48.70 14.68 10.35
N GLY A 146 -48.56 14.02 9.18
CA GLY A 146 -48.83 14.61 7.87
C GLY A 146 -47.61 15.25 7.19
N LEU A 147 -46.39 14.92 7.61
CA LEU A 147 -45.19 15.28 6.87
C LEU A 147 -45.22 14.57 5.50
N SER A 148 -45.13 15.33 4.41
CA SER A 148 -44.96 14.78 3.06
C SER A 148 -43.46 14.60 2.75
N GLU A 149 -43.10 13.41 2.24
CA GLU A 149 -41.75 13.00 1.82
C GLU A 149 -40.99 14.02 0.94
#